data_AF-A0A2E8V6Y1-F1
#
_entry.id   AF-A0A2E8V6Y1-F1
#
_cell.length_a   1.000
_cell.length_b   1.000
_cell.length_c   1.000
_cell.angle_alpha   90.00
_cell.angle_beta   90.00
_cell.angle_gamma   90.00
#
_symmetry.space_group_name_H-M   'P 1'
#
loop_
_entity.id
_entity.type
_entity.pdbx_description
1 polymer ?
#
loop_
_entity_poly.entity_id
_entity_poly.type
_entity_poly.pdbx_seq_one_letter_code
_entity_poly.pdbx_strand_id
1 'polypeptide(L)' 'MNILLTNDDGIHSPGLWAIAEELAGIATVTVVVPDRDQSGMGA' A
#
# COMPACT_ATOMS: atom_id res chain seq x y z
N MET A 1 12.35 4.58 -11.84
CA MET A 1 10.99 4.02 -11.94
C MET A 1 10.18 4.52 -10.76
N ASN A 2 8.91 4.87 -10.95
CA ASN A 2 8.02 5.33 -9.88
C ASN A 2 6.86 4.34 -9.74
N ILE A 3 6.58 3.90 -8.52
CA ILE A 3 5.50 2.96 -8.21
C ILE A 3 4.52 3.64 -7.25
N LEU A 4 3.23 3.58 -7.56
CA LEU A 4 2.15 3.89 -6.63
C LEU A 4 1.65 2.57 -6.03
N LEU A 5 1.75 2.44 -4.71
CA LEU A 5 1.31 1.25 -3.98
C LEU A 5 0.05 1.57 -3.18
N THR A 6 -0.95 0.70 -3.27
CA THR A 6 -2.25 0.86 -2.60
C THR A 6 -2.81 -0.49 -2.16
N ASN A 7 -3.78 -0.48 -1.24
CA ASN A 7 -4.60 -1.61 -0.82
C ASN A 7 -5.93 -1.08 -0.24
N ASP A 8 -6.85 -1.99 0.06
CA ASP A 8 -8.12 -1.73 0.74
C ASP A 8 -8.05 -1.96 2.26
N ASP A 9 -7.13 -2.80 2.77
CA ASP A 9 -6.96 -3.04 4.22
C ASP A 9 -6.53 -1.78 5.02
N GLY A 10 -5.95 -0.77 4.34
CA GLY A 10 -5.53 0.49 4.93
C GLY A 10 -4.08 0.54 5.46
N ILE A 11 -3.73 1.70 6.04
CA ILE A 11 -2.35 2.09 6.41
C ILE A 11 -1.67 1.18 7.45
N HIS A 12 -2.46 0.44 8.23
CA HIS A 12 -1.96 -0.44 9.27
C HIS A 12 -1.75 -1.89 8.79
N SER A 13 -2.00 -2.18 7.51
CA SER A 13 -1.78 -3.52 6.95
C SER A 13 -0.29 -3.90 6.96
N PRO A 14 0.11 -4.98 7.65
CA PRO A 14 1.51 -5.38 7.70
C PRO A 14 2.03 -5.85 6.32
N GLY A 15 1.16 -6.44 5.50
CA GLY A 15 1.53 -6.89 4.15
C GLY A 15 1.87 -5.73 3.20
N LEU A 16 1.17 -4.59 3.33
CA LEU A 16 1.44 -3.37 2.58
C LEU A 16 2.89 -2.90 2.78
N TRP A 17 3.33 -2.85 4.04
CA TRP A 17 4.67 -2.36 4.38
C TRP A 17 5.78 -3.34 4.00
N ALA A 18 5.53 -4.65 4.13
CA ALA A 18 6.48 -5.67 3.65
C ALA A 18 6.74 -5.52 2.14
N ILE A 19 5.70 -5.27 1.35
CA ILE A 19 5.84 -5.05 -0.10
C ILE A 19 6.52 -3.71 -0.38
N ALA A 20 6.15 -2.64 0.35
CA ALA A 20 6.75 -1.32 0.19
C ALA A 20 8.26 -1.33 0.45
N GLU A 21 8.71 -2.07 1.46
CA GLU A 21 10.12 -2.22 1.82
C GLU A 21 10.92 -2.89 0.70
N GLU A 22 10.43 -4.01 0.17
CA GLU A 22 11.08 -4.71 -0.95
C GLU A 22 11.12 -3.86 -2.22
N LEU A 23 10.03 -3.16 -2.55
CA LEU A 23 9.95 -2.31 -3.73
C LEU A 23 10.83 -1.05 -3.63
N ALA A 24 11.05 -0.53 -2.43
CA ALA A 24 11.92 0.63 -2.21
C ALA A 24 13.38 0.37 -2.61
N GLY A 25 13.82 -0.90 -2.65
CA GLY A 25 15.14 -1.28 -3.12
C GLY A 25 15.36 -1.08 -4.62
N ILE A 26 14.28 -0.95 -5.42
CA ILE A 26 14.36 -0.93 -6.90
C ILE A 26 13.61 0.25 -7.55
N ALA A 27 12.79 0.99 -6.80
CA ALA A 27 12.02 2.11 -7.31
C ALA A 27 11.68 3.14 -6.23
N THR A 28 11.30 4.35 -6.65
CA THR A 28 10.64 5.31 -5.77
C THR A 28 9.20 4.86 -5.55
N VAL A 29 8.84 4.57 -4.30
CA VAL A 29 7.50 4.10 -3.93
C VAL A 29 6.71 5.22 -3.24
N THR A 30 5.51 5.49 -3.74
CA THR A 30 4.52 6.35 -3.09
C THR A 30 3.37 5.46 -2.62
N VAL A 31 3.05 5.50 -1.33
CA VAL A 31 1.93 4.73 -0.75
C VAL A 31 0.71 5.63 -0.63
N VAL A 32 -0.43 5.21 -1.18
CA VAL A 32 -1.73 5.90 -1.04
C VAL A 32 -2.77 4.86 -0.68
N VAL A 33 -3.27 4.89 0.55
CA VAL A 33 -4.19 3.89 1.11
C VAL A 33 -5.21 4.55 2.04
N PRO A 34 -6.36 3.90 2.29
CA PRO A 34 -7.30 4.34 3.32
C PRO A 34 -6.65 4.36 4.72
N ASP A 35 -7.16 5.24 5.59
CA ASP A 35 -6.78 5.27 7.02
C ASP A 35 -7.19 3.98 7.76
N ARG A 36 -8.29 3.35 7.33
CA ARG A 36 -8.86 2.14 7.93
C ARG A 36 -9.26 1.13 6.86
N ASP A 37 -9.39 -0.13 7.26
CA ASP A 37 -9.87 -1.22 6.41
C ASP A 37 -11.19 -0.87 5.70
N GLN A 38 -11.20 -1.02 4.39
CA GLN A 38 -12.33 -0.84 3.47
C GLN A 38 -12.69 -2.14 2.74
N SER A 39 -12.21 -3.29 3.20
CA SER A 39 -12.52 -4.59 2.62
C SER A 39 -14.04 -4.80 2.55
N GLY A 40 -14.55 -5.11 1.36
CA GLY A 40 -15.98 -5.33 1.12
C GLY A 40 -16.84 -4.05 1.08
N MET A 41 -16.24 -2.87 1.22
CA MET A 41 -16.90 -1.60 0.93
C MET A 41 -16.86 -1.41 -0.60
N GLY A 42 -18.02 -1.58 -1.25
CA GLY A 42 -18.14 -1.46 -2.70
C GLY A 42 -17.76 -0.07 -3.22
N ALA A 43 -17.47 -0.01 -4.53
CA ALA A 43 -17.21 1.23 -5.27
C ALA A 43 -18.48 2.06 -5.51
#